data_AF-A0A950V3E8-F1
#
_entry.id   AF-A0A950V3E8-F1
#
_cell.length_a   1.000
_cell.length_b   1.000
_cell.length_c   1.000
_cell.angle_alpha   90.00
_cell.angle_beta   90.00
_cell.angle_gamma   90.00
#
_symmetry.space_group_name_H-M   'P 1'
#
loop_
_entity.id
_entity.type
_entity.pdbx_description
1 polymer ?
#
loop_
_entity_poly.entity_id
_entity_poly.type
_entity_poly.pdbx_seq_one_letter_code
_entity_poly.pdbx_strand_id
1 'polypeptide(L)'
;MFAMRLQATLTLTFSLLAGLCLHAQDATPKKSLAEMAAQANPSSAEHARVVLNDDSSLAQKPLFPDVWEGDCDNTDAILAAIKAFRQNHTKVETENEVYKWYEKHALMLNRAADEDRRIRRGRENRYETPYDYDYMNPADYDQYNESRRAASHSAYDDQWRYEQNYQIVYRTETVFQKVRYGLHRMGMDFDWFKIRCGLEYCTY
;
A
#
# COMPACT_ATOMS: atom_id res chain seq x y z
N MET A 1 21.58 -33.09 44.65
CA MET A 1 21.80 -31.87 45.44
C MET A 1 22.76 -30.97 44.66
N PHE A 2 22.23 -30.04 43.88
CA PHE A 2 23.01 -29.08 43.09
C PHE A 2 22.70 -27.68 43.62
N ALA A 3 23.72 -27.01 44.16
CA ALA A 3 23.60 -25.67 44.73
C ALA A 3 23.41 -24.62 43.62
N MET A 4 22.43 -23.76 43.88
CA MET A 4 21.81 -22.81 42.98
C MET A 4 22.68 -21.55 42.78
N ARG A 5 22.52 -20.98 41.59
CA ARG A 5 23.23 -19.83 41.04
C ARG A 5 22.70 -18.49 41.60
N LEU A 6 23.64 -17.57 41.85
CA LEU A 6 23.73 -16.23 41.26
C LEU A 6 22.43 -15.41 41.06
N GLN A 7 22.11 -14.52 42.00
CA GLN A 7 21.20 -13.37 41.86
C GLN A 7 21.59 -12.35 42.96
N ALA A 8 21.54 -11.03 42.83
CA ALA A 8 21.35 -10.10 41.74
C ALA A 8 21.72 -8.72 42.33
N THR A 9 22.57 -7.95 41.67
CA THR A 9 22.77 -6.52 41.94
C THR A 9 21.99 -5.73 40.90
N LEU A 10 20.98 -4.96 41.31
CA LEU A 10 20.61 -3.73 40.60
C LEU A 10 19.96 -2.75 41.57
N THR A 11 20.73 -1.70 41.86
CA THR A 11 20.42 -0.56 42.72
C THR A 11 19.32 0.31 42.08
N LEU A 12 18.27 0.58 42.86
CA LEU A 12 17.24 1.57 42.58
C LEU A 12 17.86 2.98 42.52
N THR A 13 17.77 3.67 41.39
CA THR A 13 17.97 5.12 41.31
C THR A 13 16.63 5.83 41.20
N PHE A 14 16.21 6.40 42.33
CA PHE A 14 15.09 7.34 42.44
C PHE A 14 15.69 8.76 42.47
N SER A 15 15.44 9.55 41.42
CA SER A 15 15.67 11.00 41.47
C SER A 15 14.49 11.71 40.79
N LEU A 16 13.50 12.05 41.62
CA LEU A 16 12.63 13.21 41.41
C LEU A 16 13.51 14.46 41.30
N LEU A 17 13.29 15.31 40.29
CA LEU A 17 13.17 16.77 40.46
C LEU A 17 12.80 17.45 39.12
N ALA A 18 12.08 18.57 39.24
CA ALA A 18 11.74 19.56 38.20
C ALA A 18 10.40 19.37 37.46
N GLY A 19 9.30 19.44 38.21
CA GLY A 19 8.16 20.24 37.76
C GLY A 19 8.37 21.70 38.17
N LEU A 20 8.27 22.62 37.21
CA LEU A 20 7.91 24.04 37.35
C LEU A 20 8.23 24.74 36.01
N CYS A 21 7.19 24.97 35.20
CA CYS A 21 7.05 26.10 34.26
C CYS A 21 5.68 26.00 33.58
N LEU A 22 4.64 26.20 34.39
CA LEU A 22 3.33 26.67 33.95
C LEU A 22 3.34 28.20 34.04
N HIS A 23 2.81 28.86 33.01
CA HIS A 23 2.52 30.31 32.84
C HIS A 23 3.51 31.12 31.96
N ALA A 24 3.21 31.16 30.66
CA ALA A 24 3.22 32.39 29.86
C ALA A 24 2.35 32.17 28.61
N GLN A 25 1.04 32.41 28.71
CA GLN A 25 0.19 32.61 27.53
C GLN A 25 0.41 34.04 27.06
N ASP A 26 1.40 34.26 26.21
CA ASP A 26 1.51 35.51 25.46
C ASP A 26 0.43 35.54 24.38
N ALA A 27 -0.51 36.46 24.56
CA ALA A 27 -1.49 36.85 23.56
C ALA A 27 -0.75 37.48 22.35
N THR A 28 -0.42 36.64 21.37
CA THR A 28 0.00 37.10 20.05
C THR A 28 -1.22 37.15 19.13
N PRO A 29 -1.46 38.27 18.41
CA PRO A 29 -2.55 38.34 17.46
C PRO A 29 -2.26 37.33 16.33
N LYS A 30 -3.22 36.43 16.09
CA LYS A 30 -3.15 35.47 14.98
C LYS A 30 -3.11 36.26 13.66
N LYS A 31 -1.93 36.33 13.05
CA LYS A 31 -1.76 36.87 11.68
C LYS A 31 -2.72 36.16 10.73
N SER A 32 -3.34 36.93 9.86
CA SER A 32 -4.26 36.41 8.85
C SER A 32 -3.51 35.56 7.82
N LEU A 33 -4.14 34.49 7.30
CA LEU A 33 -3.60 33.68 6.20
C LEU A 33 -3.23 34.54 4.97
N ALA A 34 -3.94 35.65 4.76
CA ALA A 34 -3.65 36.60 3.70
C ALA A 34 -2.33 37.36 3.93
N GLU A 35 -1.94 37.63 5.18
CA GLU A 35 -0.65 38.26 5.51
C GLU A 35 0.52 37.28 5.39
N MET A 36 0.28 35.98 5.61
CA MET A 36 1.30 34.94 5.38
C MET A 36 1.58 34.72 3.89
N ALA A 37 0.55 34.84 3.03
CA ALA A 37 0.70 34.77 1.59
C ALA A 37 1.43 35.99 1.00
N ALA A 38 1.24 37.18 1.57
CA ALA A 38 1.90 38.41 1.13
C ALA A 38 3.39 38.51 1.53
N GLN A 39 3.83 37.77 2.56
CA GLN A 39 5.24 37.71 2.99
C GLN A 39 6.07 36.65 2.25
N ALA A 40 5.45 35.83 1.41
CA ALA A 40 6.15 34.95 0.48
C ALA A 40 6.64 35.76 -0.73
N ASN A 41 7.66 36.58 -0.52
CA ASN A 41 8.36 37.25 -1.62
C ASN A 41 8.93 36.19 -2.58
N PRO A 42 8.75 36.34 -3.91
CA PRO A 42 9.38 35.49 -4.91
C PRO A 42 10.86 35.87 -5.04
N SER A 43 11.67 35.53 -4.03
CA SER A 43 13.12 35.58 -4.17
C SER A 43 13.54 34.38 -5.03
N SER A 44 13.97 34.68 -6.25
CA SER A 44 14.64 33.81 -7.23
C SER A 44 15.08 32.45 -6.68
N ALA A 45 14.16 31.48 -6.68
CA ALA A 45 14.56 30.11 -6.88
C ALA A 45 14.97 30.06 -8.35
N GLU A 46 16.28 30.06 -8.58
CA GLU A 46 16.88 29.60 -9.81
C GLU A 46 16.09 28.36 -10.23
N HIS A 47 15.22 28.52 -11.23
CA HIS A 47 14.40 27.43 -11.73
C HIS A 47 15.42 26.40 -12.19
N ALA A 48 15.63 25.37 -11.39
CA ALA A 48 16.37 24.19 -11.79
C ALA A 48 15.67 23.74 -13.07
N ARG A 49 16.26 24.11 -14.20
CA ARG A 49 15.79 23.73 -15.51
C ARG A 49 16.01 22.24 -15.52
N VAL A 50 14.95 21.49 -15.22
CA VAL A 50 14.91 20.06 -15.46
C VAL A 50 15.02 19.94 -16.97
N VAL A 51 16.26 19.85 -17.44
CA VAL A 51 16.56 19.44 -18.80
C VAL A 51 16.19 17.97 -18.80
N LEU A 52 14.93 17.70 -19.13
CA LEU A 52 14.50 16.39 -19.60
C LEU A 52 15.28 16.17 -20.90
N ASN A 53 16.51 15.65 -20.78
CA ASN A 53 17.19 15.07 -21.93
C ASN A 53 16.27 13.97 -22.47
N ASP A 54 16.16 13.84 -23.79
CA ASP A 54 15.38 12.78 -24.44
C ASP A 54 15.78 11.36 -23.97
N ASP A 55 16.96 11.21 -23.36
CA ASP A 55 17.42 9.96 -22.72
C ASP A 55 16.75 9.66 -21.37
N SER A 56 16.16 10.66 -20.70
CA SER A 56 15.47 10.49 -19.41
C SER A 56 14.04 9.95 -19.54
N SER A 57 13.52 9.86 -20.78
CA SER A 57 12.19 9.33 -21.09
C SER A 57 12.18 7.94 -21.72
N LEU A 58 13.34 7.30 -21.90
CA LEU A 58 13.36 5.87 -22.20
C LEU A 58 13.03 5.13 -20.91
N ALA A 59 11.72 4.99 -20.63
CA ALA A 59 11.22 4.05 -19.64
C ALA A 59 11.87 2.70 -19.98
N GLN A 60 12.92 2.33 -19.23
CA GLN A 60 13.62 1.08 -19.43
C GLN A 60 12.56 -0.01 -19.38
N LYS A 61 12.42 -0.74 -20.49
CA LYS A 61 11.49 -1.86 -20.56
C LYS A 61 11.80 -2.76 -19.37
N PRO A 62 10.79 -3.16 -18.58
CA PRO A 62 11.04 -3.95 -17.40
C PRO A 62 11.73 -5.25 -17.80
N LEU A 63 12.72 -5.66 -16.99
CA LEU A 63 13.55 -6.84 -17.27
C LEU A 63 12.69 -8.10 -17.44
N PHE A 64 11.72 -8.26 -16.54
CA PHE A 64 10.66 -9.26 -16.66
C PHE A 64 9.35 -8.55 -16.97
N PRO A 65 8.50 -9.09 -17.87
CA PRO A 65 7.18 -8.56 -18.09
C PRO A 65 6.39 -8.45 -16.79
N ASP A 66 5.67 -7.34 -16.62
CA ASP A 66 4.69 -7.24 -15.54
C ASP A 66 3.57 -8.26 -15.75
N VAL A 67 2.94 -8.69 -14.66
CA VAL A 67 1.65 -9.40 -14.76
C VAL A 67 0.71 -8.52 -15.58
N TRP A 68 0.27 -9.04 -16.74
CA TRP A 68 -0.52 -8.27 -17.71
C TRP A 68 -1.87 -7.84 -17.10
N GLU A 69 -2.62 -6.92 -17.73
CA GLU A 69 -3.97 -6.54 -17.26
C GLU A 69 -5.11 -6.97 -18.22
N GLY A 70 -4.80 -7.42 -19.45
CA GLY A 70 -5.80 -7.91 -20.41
C GLY A 70 -6.11 -9.42 -20.33
N ASP A 71 -6.86 -9.95 -21.28
CA ASP A 71 -7.56 -11.25 -21.15
C ASP A 71 -6.68 -12.51 -21.16
N CYS A 72 -5.41 -12.40 -21.57
CA CYS A 72 -4.50 -13.54 -21.70
C CYS A 72 -3.47 -13.61 -20.57
N ASP A 73 -3.24 -14.82 -20.06
CA ASP A 73 -2.14 -15.15 -19.16
C ASP A 73 -0.79 -14.96 -19.88
N ASN A 74 0.14 -14.25 -19.24
CA ASN A 74 1.49 -13.98 -19.76
C ASN A 74 2.61 -14.71 -19.01
N THR A 75 2.27 -15.73 -18.21
CA THR A 75 3.23 -16.56 -17.46
C THR A 75 4.38 -17.07 -18.34
N ASP A 76 4.08 -17.58 -19.54
CA ASP A 76 5.11 -18.15 -20.42
C ASP A 76 6.13 -17.10 -20.87
N ALA A 77 5.68 -15.86 -21.10
CA ALA A 77 6.56 -14.76 -21.45
C ALA A 77 7.47 -14.35 -20.27
N ILE A 78 6.94 -14.39 -19.04
CA ILE A 78 7.70 -14.12 -17.82
C ILE A 78 8.77 -15.20 -17.63
N LEU A 79 8.38 -16.48 -17.71
CA LEU A 79 9.32 -17.61 -17.58
C LEU A 79 10.38 -17.60 -18.68
N ALA A 80 10.00 -17.26 -19.91
CA ALA A 80 10.96 -17.11 -21.02
C ALA A 80 11.97 -15.99 -20.76
N ALA A 81 11.52 -14.84 -20.23
CA ALA A 81 12.40 -13.74 -19.88
C ALA A 81 13.38 -14.12 -18.74
N ILE A 82 12.90 -14.79 -17.69
CA ILE A 82 13.73 -15.29 -16.59
C ILE A 82 14.76 -16.31 -17.13
N LYS A 83 14.33 -17.25 -17.97
CA LYS A 83 15.22 -18.24 -18.58
C LYS A 83 16.29 -17.58 -19.44
N ALA A 84 15.92 -16.59 -20.26
CA ALA A 84 16.86 -15.84 -21.08
C ALA A 84 17.86 -15.05 -20.22
N PHE A 85 17.42 -14.43 -19.13
CA PHE A 85 18.30 -13.75 -18.19
C PHE A 85 19.32 -14.72 -17.57
N ARG A 86 18.86 -15.89 -17.13
CA ARG A 86 19.69 -16.93 -16.50
C ARG A 86 20.77 -17.49 -17.43
N GLN A 87 20.63 -17.38 -18.75
CA GLN A 87 21.66 -17.84 -19.70
C GLN A 87 22.97 -17.05 -19.58
N ASN A 88 22.89 -15.78 -19.17
CA ASN A 88 24.05 -14.88 -19.11
C ASN A 88 24.38 -14.43 -17.67
N HIS A 89 23.60 -14.84 -16.68
CA HIS A 89 23.74 -14.42 -15.28
C HIS A 89 23.77 -15.61 -14.35
N THR A 90 24.36 -15.44 -13.18
CA THR A 90 24.40 -16.44 -12.11
C THR A 90 23.01 -16.72 -11.53
N LYS A 91 22.89 -17.81 -10.75
CA LYS A 91 21.64 -18.15 -10.05
C LYS A 91 21.26 -17.02 -9.08
N VAL A 92 22.25 -16.49 -8.35
CA VAL A 92 22.07 -15.43 -7.34
C VAL A 92 21.60 -14.12 -7.99
N GLU A 93 22.19 -13.73 -9.12
CA GLU A 93 21.75 -12.53 -9.85
C GLU A 93 20.32 -12.70 -10.37
N THR A 94 20.00 -13.89 -10.92
CA THR A 94 18.64 -14.19 -11.40
C THR A 94 17.64 -14.16 -10.25
N GLU A 95 17.99 -14.76 -9.10
CA GLU A 95 17.17 -14.73 -7.88
C GLU A 95 16.88 -13.30 -7.42
N ASN A 96 17.89 -12.44 -7.38
CA ASN A 96 17.72 -11.04 -6.97
C ASN A 96 16.76 -10.27 -7.89
N GLU A 97 16.83 -10.51 -9.20
CA GLU A 97 15.90 -9.86 -10.14
C GLU A 97 14.48 -10.43 -10.03
N VAL A 98 14.34 -11.75 -9.81
CA VAL A 98 13.02 -12.37 -9.61
C VAL A 98 12.42 -11.88 -8.29
N TYR A 99 13.25 -11.66 -7.26
CA TYR A 99 12.83 -11.07 -5.99
C TYR A 99 12.27 -9.67 -6.15
N LYS A 100 12.95 -8.79 -6.90
CA LYS A 100 12.46 -7.43 -7.19
C LYS A 100 11.12 -7.45 -7.92
N TRP A 101 11.00 -8.32 -8.93
CA TRP A 101 9.75 -8.51 -9.66
C TRP A 101 8.62 -9.02 -8.76
N TYR A 102 8.92 -9.99 -7.90
CA TYR A 102 7.97 -10.52 -6.92
C TYR A 102 7.52 -9.43 -5.94
N GLU A 103 8.44 -8.69 -5.32
CA GLU A 103 8.14 -7.63 -4.35
C GLU A 103 7.25 -6.53 -4.95
N LYS A 104 7.50 -6.13 -6.20
CA LYS A 104 6.66 -5.16 -6.92
C LYS A 104 5.21 -5.62 -6.96
N HIS A 105 4.96 -6.87 -7.33
CA HIS A 105 3.61 -7.41 -7.45
C HIS A 105 3.01 -7.81 -6.09
N ALA A 106 3.82 -8.25 -5.12
CA ALA A 106 3.38 -8.48 -3.74
C ALA A 106 2.91 -7.18 -3.06
N LEU A 107 3.59 -6.05 -3.34
CA LEU A 107 3.15 -4.73 -2.88
C LEU A 107 1.80 -4.33 -3.50
N MET A 108 1.58 -4.63 -4.78
CA MET A 108 0.29 -4.40 -5.43
C MET A 108 -0.83 -5.23 -4.78
N LEU A 109 -0.56 -6.51 -4.47
CA LEU A 109 -1.48 -7.38 -3.74
C LEU A 109 -1.80 -6.83 -2.33
N ASN A 110 -0.80 -6.34 -1.60
CA ASN A 110 -1.00 -5.70 -0.30
C ASN A 110 -1.95 -4.49 -0.41
N ARG A 111 -1.73 -3.63 -1.40
CA ARG A 111 -2.55 -2.42 -1.61
C ARG A 111 -4.00 -2.76 -1.93
N ALA A 112 -4.23 -3.75 -2.80
CA ALA A 112 -5.57 -4.24 -3.11
C ALA A 112 -6.28 -4.78 -1.85
N ALA A 113 -5.57 -5.56 -1.03
CA ALA A 113 -6.10 -6.09 0.22
C ALA A 113 -6.40 -5.00 1.26
N ASP A 114 -5.55 -3.97 1.36
CA ASP A 114 -5.79 -2.82 2.24
C ASP A 114 -7.03 -2.03 1.83
N GLU A 115 -7.21 -1.82 0.53
CA GLU A 115 -8.38 -1.13 -0.02
C GLU A 115 -9.67 -1.94 0.20
N ASP A 116 -9.65 -3.26 -0.02
CA ASP A 116 -10.80 -4.12 0.26
C ASP A 116 -11.19 -4.11 1.75
N ARG A 117 -10.19 -4.11 2.66
CA ARG A 117 -10.43 -3.94 4.09
C ARG A 117 -11.02 -2.57 4.43
N ARG A 118 -10.65 -1.52 3.70
CA ARG A 118 -11.23 -0.17 3.87
C ARG A 118 -12.69 -0.15 3.39
N ILE A 119 -12.96 -0.71 2.22
CA ILE A 119 -14.31 -0.79 1.63
C ILE A 119 -15.24 -1.58 2.55
N ARG A 120 -14.80 -2.74 3.04
CA ARG A 120 -15.59 -3.57 3.97
C ARG A 120 -15.95 -2.83 5.25
N ARG A 121 -14.96 -2.22 5.92
CA ARG A 121 -15.21 -1.41 7.13
C ARG A 121 -16.15 -0.24 6.86
N GLY A 122 -16.00 0.42 5.71
CA GLY A 122 -16.91 1.50 5.29
C GLY A 122 -18.35 1.02 5.03
N ARG A 123 -18.54 -0.23 4.57
CA ARG A 123 -19.87 -0.85 4.43
C ARG A 123 -20.46 -1.21 5.80
N GLU A 124 -19.68 -1.86 6.66
CA GLU A 124 -20.08 -2.22 8.04
C GLU A 124 -20.56 -0.97 8.81
N ASN A 125 -19.77 0.10 8.82
CA ASN A 125 -20.14 1.36 9.48
C ASN A 125 -21.43 2.00 8.92
N ARG A 126 -21.73 1.83 7.62
CA ARG A 126 -22.96 2.35 7.00
C ARG A 126 -24.20 1.53 7.37
N TYR A 127 -24.05 0.22 7.57
CA TYR A 127 -25.12 -0.67 8.03
C TYR A 127 -25.39 -0.52 9.54
N GLU A 128 -24.35 -0.23 10.34
CA GLU A 128 -24.45 -0.06 11.80
C GLU A 128 -24.99 1.30 12.25
N THR A 129 -25.07 2.28 11.35
CA THR A 129 -25.97 3.42 11.53
C THR A 129 -27.34 3.05 10.99
N PRO A 130 -28.28 2.55 11.82
CA PRO A 130 -29.69 2.65 11.50
C PRO A 130 -29.94 4.15 11.47
N TYR A 131 -29.88 4.71 10.27
CA TYR A 131 -30.41 6.02 10.07
C TYR A 131 -31.85 5.98 10.58
N ASP A 132 -32.09 6.78 11.61
CA ASP A 132 -33.38 7.03 12.23
C ASP A 132 -34.23 7.87 11.25
N TYR A 133 -34.43 7.32 10.05
CA TYR A 133 -35.00 7.99 8.88
C TYR A 133 -36.51 8.22 9.00
N ASP A 134 -37.16 7.63 10.01
CA ASP A 134 -38.59 7.80 10.27
C ASP A 134 -38.93 9.17 10.88
N TYR A 135 -37.93 10.01 11.19
CA TYR A 135 -38.13 11.31 11.88
C TYR A 135 -37.61 12.56 11.12
N MET A 136 -37.30 12.48 9.82
CA MET A 136 -36.88 13.68 9.06
C MET A 136 -38.08 14.54 8.61
N ASN A 137 -37.98 15.85 8.87
CA ASN A 137 -39.01 16.85 8.61
C ASN A 137 -39.15 17.08 7.08
N PRO A 138 -40.37 17.27 6.51
CA PRO A 138 -40.54 17.47 5.06
C PRO A 138 -39.71 18.59 4.42
N ALA A 139 -39.24 19.58 5.20
CA ALA A 139 -38.34 20.63 4.74
C ALA A 139 -36.92 20.14 4.40
N ASP A 140 -36.53 18.97 4.91
CA ASP A 140 -35.21 18.35 4.69
C ASP A 140 -35.23 17.28 3.58
N TYR A 141 -36.34 17.16 2.85
CA TYR A 141 -36.56 16.12 1.84
C TYR A 141 -35.57 16.19 0.67
N ASP A 142 -35.19 17.39 0.23
CA ASP A 142 -34.21 17.56 -0.84
C ASP A 142 -32.81 17.14 -0.38
N GLN A 143 -32.41 17.53 0.82
CA GLN A 143 -31.15 17.11 1.44
C GLN A 143 -31.10 15.59 1.66
N TYR A 144 -32.24 14.99 2.02
CA TYR A 144 -32.40 13.55 2.12
C TYR A 144 -32.21 12.84 0.77
N ASN A 145 -32.83 13.33 -0.30
CA ASN A 145 -32.66 12.74 -1.62
C ASN A 145 -31.23 12.88 -2.13
N GLU A 146 -30.58 14.00 -1.85
CA GLU A 146 -29.18 14.23 -2.19
C GLU A 146 -28.26 13.25 -1.46
N SER A 147 -28.43 13.09 -0.14
CA SER A 147 -27.64 12.17 0.67
C SER A 147 -27.82 10.70 0.24
N ARG A 148 -29.05 10.30 -0.11
CA ARG A 148 -29.33 8.96 -0.66
C ARG A 148 -28.68 8.73 -2.02
N ARG A 149 -28.71 9.71 -2.92
CA ARG A 149 -28.04 9.61 -4.22
C ARG A 149 -26.53 9.50 -4.04
N ALA A 150 -25.94 10.35 -3.19
CA ALA A 150 -24.51 10.31 -2.88
C ALA A 150 -24.09 8.96 -2.29
N ALA A 151 -24.88 8.41 -1.35
CA ALA A 151 -24.63 7.09 -0.78
C ALA A 151 -24.72 5.97 -1.83
N SER A 152 -25.69 6.04 -2.73
CA SER A 152 -25.82 5.07 -3.83
C SER A 152 -24.63 5.13 -4.78
N HIS A 153 -24.21 6.32 -5.20
CA HIS A 153 -23.03 6.49 -6.06
C HIS A 153 -21.76 5.96 -5.40
N SER A 154 -21.54 6.30 -4.13
CA SER A 154 -20.40 5.78 -3.36
C SER A 154 -20.43 4.25 -3.26
N ALA A 155 -21.61 3.63 -3.09
CA ALA A 155 -21.72 2.17 -3.05
C ALA A 155 -21.37 1.51 -4.39
N TYR A 156 -21.75 2.13 -5.51
CA TYR A 156 -21.36 1.66 -6.85
C TYR A 156 -19.86 1.79 -7.09
N ASP A 157 -19.25 2.92 -6.71
CA ASP A 157 -17.81 3.13 -6.84
C ASP A 157 -17.01 2.14 -5.99
N ASP A 158 -17.46 1.89 -4.75
CA ASP A 158 -16.87 0.90 -3.85
C ASP A 158 -16.98 -0.52 -4.42
N GLN A 159 -18.11 -0.86 -5.04
CA GLN A 159 -18.31 -2.16 -5.68
C GLN A 159 -17.39 -2.34 -6.88
N TRP A 160 -17.28 -1.33 -7.73
CA TRP A 160 -16.38 -1.36 -8.87
C TRP A 160 -14.92 -1.52 -8.47
N ARG A 161 -14.46 -0.78 -7.45
CA ARG A 161 -13.09 -0.91 -6.90
C ARG A 161 -12.83 -2.30 -6.34
N TYR A 162 -13.80 -2.85 -5.61
CA TYR A 162 -13.71 -4.20 -5.06
C TYR A 162 -13.56 -5.25 -6.17
N GLU A 163 -14.34 -5.13 -7.25
CA GLU A 163 -14.23 -6.03 -8.41
C GLU A 163 -12.87 -5.93 -9.10
N GLN A 164 -12.34 -4.71 -9.27
CA GLN A 164 -10.99 -4.52 -9.82
C GLN A 164 -9.90 -5.15 -8.95
N ASN A 165 -9.96 -4.92 -7.64
CA ASN A 165 -9.03 -5.52 -6.68
C ASN A 165 -9.07 -7.04 -6.75
N TYR A 166 -10.28 -7.62 -6.80
CA TYR A 166 -10.46 -9.06 -6.93
C TYR A 166 -9.78 -9.61 -8.20
N GLN A 167 -9.95 -8.96 -9.34
CA GLN A 167 -9.32 -9.39 -10.61
C GLN A 167 -7.79 -9.32 -10.53
N ILE A 168 -7.25 -8.23 -9.97
CA ILE A 168 -5.80 -8.04 -9.80
C ILE A 168 -5.23 -9.14 -8.90
N VAL A 169 -5.89 -9.43 -7.77
CA VAL A 169 -5.48 -10.46 -6.82
C VAL A 169 -5.48 -11.84 -7.47
N TYR A 170 -6.63 -12.25 -8.01
CA TYR A 170 -6.81 -13.56 -8.62
C TYR A 170 -5.76 -13.83 -9.71
N ARG A 171 -5.56 -12.84 -10.58
CA ARG A 171 -4.61 -12.97 -11.68
C ARG A 171 -3.17 -13.07 -11.20
N THR A 172 -2.76 -12.15 -10.33
CA THR A 172 -1.37 -12.08 -9.85
C THR A 172 -1.02 -13.37 -9.10
N GLU A 173 -1.93 -13.88 -8.27
CA GLU A 173 -1.74 -15.16 -7.57
C GLU A 173 -1.64 -16.34 -8.53
N THR A 174 -2.49 -16.39 -9.56
CA THR A 174 -2.43 -17.43 -10.60
C THR A 174 -1.08 -17.41 -11.33
N VAL A 175 -0.60 -16.23 -11.71
CA VAL A 175 0.72 -16.07 -12.35
C VAL A 175 1.83 -16.46 -11.37
N PHE A 176 1.76 -16.05 -10.12
CA PHE A 176 2.73 -16.43 -9.09
C PHE A 176 2.83 -17.95 -8.90
N GLN A 177 1.69 -18.66 -8.86
CA GLN A 177 1.66 -20.12 -8.78
C GLN A 177 2.39 -20.77 -9.96
N LYS A 178 2.06 -20.34 -11.18
CA LYS A 178 2.65 -20.91 -12.39
C LYS A 178 4.13 -20.54 -12.54
N VAL A 179 4.51 -19.31 -12.20
CA VAL A 179 5.90 -18.85 -12.20
C VAL A 179 6.71 -19.65 -11.18
N ARG A 180 6.21 -19.84 -9.95
CA ARG A 180 6.89 -20.66 -8.93
C ARG A 180 7.11 -22.09 -9.42
N TYR A 181 6.11 -22.72 -10.01
CA TYR A 181 6.25 -24.06 -10.60
C TYR A 181 7.24 -24.08 -11.77
N GLY A 182 7.24 -23.05 -12.62
CA GLY A 182 8.22 -22.88 -13.69
C GLY A 182 9.65 -22.72 -13.17
N LEU A 183 9.85 -21.92 -12.13
CA LEU A 183 11.13 -21.72 -11.45
C LEU A 183 11.66 -23.03 -10.84
N HIS A 184 10.81 -23.80 -10.16
CA HIS A 184 11.14 -25.13 -9.64
C HIS A 184 11.66 -26.06 -10.73
N ARG A 185 10.96 -26.13 -11.88
CA ARG A 185 11.39 -26.92 -13.04
C ARG A 185 12.73 -26.47 -13.65
N MET A 186 13.15 -25.24 -13.40
CA MET A 186 14.45 -24.69 -13.81
C MET A 186 15.55 -24.87 -12.74
N GLY A 187 15.27 -25.56 -11.62
CA GLY A 187 16.22 -25.71 -10.50
C GLY A 187 16.41 -24.42 -9.68
N MET A 188 15.45 -23.51 -9.76
CA MET A 188 15.44 -22.21 -9.07
C MET A 188 14.37 -22.20 -7.99
N ASP A 189 14.62 -22.96 -6.93
CA ASP A 189 13.77 -22.95 -5.74
C ASP A 189 14.13 -21.79 -4.82
N PHE A 190 13.13 -20.96 -4.53
CA PHE A 190 13.27 -19.77 -3.70
C PHE A 190 12.33 -19.87 -2.50
N ASP A 191 12.90 -19.98 -1.30
CA ASP A 191 12.14 -20.14 -0.05
C ASP A 191 11.27 -18.92 0.26
N TRP A 192 11.72 -17.73 -0.15
CA TRP A 192 11.02 -16.46 0.05
C TRP A 192 9.84 -16.27 -0.90
N PHE A 193 9.72 -17.06 -1.98
CA PHE A 193 8.63 -16.91 -2.96
C PHE A 193 7.35 -17.50 -2.38
N LYS A 194 6.60 -16.69 -1.64
CA LYS A 194 5.35 -17.09 -1.00
C LYS A 194 4.14 -16.73 -1.87
N ILE A 195 3.20 -17.66 -1.94
CA ILE A 195 1.92 -17.47 -2.64
C ILE A 195 0.86 -17.24 -1.57
N ARG A 196 0.05 -16.20 -1.76
CA ARG A 196 -1.12 -15.92 -0.95
C ARG A 196 -2.33 -16.65 -1.53
N CYS A 197 -3.37 -16.83 -0.72
CA CYS A 197 -4.63 -17.37 -1.16
C CYS A 197 -5.72 -16.32 -0.94
N GLY A 198 -5.98 -15.52 -1.97
CA GLY A 198 -6.87 -14.38 -1.90
C GLY A 198 -6.32 -13.27 -0.99
N LEU A 199 -7.14 -12.83 -0.04
CA LEU A 199 -6.78 -11.76 0.89
C LEU A 199 -6.00 -12.25 2.12
N GLU A 200 -5.77 -13.56 2.24
CA GLU A 200 -5.10 -14.19 3.38
C GLU A 200 -3.90 -15.04 2.93
N TYR A 201 -2.99 -15.37 3.84
CA TYR A 201 -1.83 -16.22 3.56
C TYR A 201 -2.23 -17.70 3.63
N CYS A 202 -1.95 -18.47 2.58
CA CYS A 202 -2.05 -19.93 2.65
C CYS A 202 -0.87 -20.52 3.42
N THR A 203 -1.16 -21.41 4.37
CA THR A 203 -0.20 -22.39 4.86
C THR A 203 -0.21 -23.58 3.92
N TYR A 204 0.87 -23.76 3.14
CA TYR A 204 1.18 -25.02 2.44
C TYR A 204 2.39 -25.65 3.11
#